data_AF-A0A4Y2B791-F1
#
_entry.id   AF-A0A4Y2B791-F1
#
_cell.length_a   1.000
_cell.length_b   1.000
_cell.length_c   1.000
_cell.angle_alpha   90.00
_cell.angle_beta   90.00
_cell.angle_gamma   90.00
#
_symmetry.space_group_name_H-M   'P 1'
#
loop_
_entity.id
_entity.type
_entity.pdbx_description
1 polymer ?
#
loop_
_entity_poly.entity_id
_entity_poly.type
_entity_poly.pdbx_seq_one_letter_code
_entity_poly.pdbx_strand_id
1 'polypeptide(L)'
;MLGELARDAGLSADEEIDRTMQSVLDAIQQEIKSRFTRLNDLHSKFGFLLDVEKLFNKPLDNDIQISCKTLSRFYNTDFDGPELYAEICDYKMLLRRREDVRPKTAIEVLTFIISYGEDVFPNMRTALQILLTISVSIKSLVANARSAN
;
A
#
# COMPACT_ATOMS: atom_id res chain seq x y z
N MET A 1 -40.03 -53.01 5.91
CA MET A 1 -38.95 -52.03 6.13
C MET A 1 -38.21 -51.92 4.81
N LEU A 2 -38.54 -50.91 4.01
CA LEU A 2 -38.00 -50.72 2.65
C LEU A 2 -36.64 -50.02 2.79
N GLY A 3 -35.59 -50.69 2.33
CA GLY A 3 -34.24 -50.15 2.30
C GLY A 3 -34.13 -49.07 1.24
N GLU A 4 -34.05 -47.82 1.68
CA GLU A 4 -33.55 -46.73 0.86
C GLU A 4 -32.04 -46.94 0.65
N LEU A 5 -31.68 -47.53 -0.49
CA LEU A 5 -30.33 -47.44 -1.02
C LEU A 5 -30.15 -46.02 -1.54
N ALA A 6 -29.68 -45.13 -0.68
CA ALA A 6 -29.13 -43.85 -1.07
C ALA A 6 -27.92 -44.11 -1.98
N ARG A 7 -28.13 -44.11 -3.29
CA ARG A 7 -27.04 -44.01 -4.25
C ARG A 7 -26.51 -42.59 -4.12
N ASP A 8 -25.36 -42.47 -3.46
CA ASP A 8 -24.49 -41.30 -3.58
C ASP A 8 -24.06 -41.21 -5.05
N ALA A 9 -24.86 -40.50 -5.85
CA ALA A 9 -24.53 -40.21 -7.22
C ALA A 9 -23.46 -39.12 -7.18
N GLY A 10 -22.19 -39.54 -7.15
CA GLY A 10 -21.06 -38.64 -7.32
C GLY A 10 -21.23 -37.81 -8.61
N LEU A 11 -20.72 -36.58 -8.58
CA LEU A 11 -20.75 -35.66 -9.71
C LEU A 11 -20.16 -36.32 -10.95
N SER A 12 -20.77 -36.06 -12.11
CA SER A 12 -20.17 -36.38 -13.40
C SER A 12 -18.88 -35.58 -13.60
N ALA A 13 -18.02 -36.03 -14.52
CA ALA A 13 -16.75 -35.33 -14.80
C ALA A 13 -16.97 -33.88 -15.21
N ASP A 14 -18.02 -33.59 -15.98
CA ASP A 14 -18.36 -32.24 -16.42
C ASP A 14 -18.81 -31.35 -15.24
N GLU A 15 -19.64 -31.90 -14.34
CA GLU A 15 -20.07 -31.17 -13.13
C GLU A 15 -18.92 -30.90 -12.15
N GLU A 16 -17.95 -31.81 -12.06
CA GLU A 16 -16.75 -31.61 -11.23
C GLU A 16 -15.82 -30.53 -11.84
N ILE A 17 -15.71 -30.48 -13.17
CA ILE A 17 -14.99 -29.42 -13.88
C ILE A 17 -15.66 -28.06 -13.65
N ASP A 18 -16.99 -27.98 -13.81
CA ASP A 18 -17.74 -26.74 -13.61
C ASP A 18 -17.65 -26.24 -12.17
N ARG A 19 -17.78 -27.15 -11.19
CA ARG A 19 -17.61 -26.84 -9.77
C ARG A 19 -16.22 -26.31 -9.48
N THR A 20 -15.18 -26.96 -10.02
CA THR A 20 -13.80 -26.54 -9.85
C THR A 20 -13.58 -25.16 -10.46
N MET A 21 -14.09 -24.94 -11.67
CA MET A 21 -13.98 -23.66 -12.37
C MET A 21 -14.66 -22.53 -11.58
N GLN A 22 -15.86 -22.75 -11.06
CA GLN A 22 -16.59 -21.79 -10.24
C GLN A 22 -15.82 -21.48 -8.94
N SER A 23 -15.29 -22.50 -8.27
CA SER A 23 -14.48 -22.29 -7.07
C SER A 23 -13.22 -21.47 -7.35
N VAL A 24 -12.56 -21.69 -8.49
CA VAL A 24 -11.40 -20.89 -8.90
C VAL A 24 -11.79 -19.44 -9.20
N LEU A 25 -12.92 -19.23 -9.89
CA LEU A 25 -13.43 -17.89 -10.18
C LEU A 25 -13.79 -17.11 -8.90
N ASP A 26 -14.44 -17.77 -7.94
CA ASP A 26 -14.78 -17.17 -6.64
C ASP A 26 -13.52 -16.78 -5.88
N ALA A 27 -12.51 -17.66 -5.85
CA ALA A 27 -11.22 -17.38 -5.21
C ALA A 27 -10.52 -16.17 -5.87
N ILE A 28 -10.47 -16.11 -7.20
CA ILE A 28 -9.89 -14.98 -7.94
C ILE A 28 -10.65 -13.68 -7.61
N GLN A 29 -11.98 -13.72 -7.61
CA GLN A 29 -12.81 -12.56 -7.33
C GLN A 29 -12.58 -12.04 -5.90
N GLN A 30 -12.51 -12.95 -4.92
CA GLN A 30 -12.26 -12.58 -3.53
C GLN A 30 -10.85 -12.00 -3.34
N GLU A 31 -9.84 -12.58 -3.99
CA GLU A 31 -8.47 -12.07 -3.96
C GLU A 31 -8.35 -10.67 -4.58
N ILE A 32 -8.98 -10.43 -5.74
CA ILE A 32 -9.00 -9.12 -6.39
C ILE A 32 -9.69 -8.09 -5.49
N LYS A 33 -10.87 -8.42 -4.94
CA LYS A 33 -11.59 -7.54 -4.01
C LYS A 33 -10.75 -7.19 -2.79
N SER A 34 -10.14 -8.19 -2.16
CA SER A 34 -9.27 -8.01 -0.99
C SER A 34 -8.10 -7.07 -1.28
N ARG A 35 -7.41 -7.28 -2.41
CA ARG A 35 -6.27 -6.44 -2.82
C ARG A 35 -6.70 -5.01 -3.14
N PHE A 36 -7.80 -4.84 -3.87
CA PHE A 36 -8.30 -3.51 -4.22
C PHE A 36 -8.70 -2.71 -2.97
N THR A 37 -9.38 -3.35 -2.01
CA THR A 37 -9.70 -2.72 -0.71
C THR A 37 -8.45 -2.27 0.02
N ARG A 38 -7.41 -3.11 0.09
CA ARG A 38 -6.14 -2.75 0.74
C ARG A 38 -5.37 -1.64 0.02
N LEU A 39 -5.39 -1.64 -1.32
CA LEU A 39 -4.79 -0.57 -2.12
C LEU A 39 -5.52 0.76 -1.90
N ASN A 40 -6.84 0.76 -1.83
CA ASN A 40 -7.62 1.95 -1.54
C ASN A 40 -7.40 2.46 -0.12
N ASP A 41 -7.31 1.56 0.87
CA ASP A 41 -6.96 1.95 2.24
C ASP A 41 -5.58 2.61 2.29
N LEU A 42 -4.57 1.98 1.66
CA LEU A 42 -3.23 2.54 1.55
C LEU A 42 -3.24 3.91 0.85
N HIS A 43 -3.95 4.03 -0.28
CA HIS A 43 -4.05 5.28 -1.02
C HIS A 43 -4.77 6.37 -0.21
N SER A 44 -5.83 6.04 0.51
CA SER A 44 -6.56 7.02 1.33
C SER A 44 -5.71 7.59 2.47
N LYS A 45 -4.81 6.79 3.04
CA LYS A 45 -3.92 7.19 4.14
C LYS A 45 -2.64 7.86 3.65
N PHE A 46 -1.98 7.29 2.64
CA PHE A 46 -0.63 7.69 2.20
C PHE A 46 -0.60 8.32 0.81
N GLY A 47 -1.75 8.52 0.15
CA GLY A 47 -1.82 8.99 -1.24
C GLY A 47 -1.05 10.28 -1.50
N PHE A 48 -1.02 11.18 -0.51
CA PHE A 48 -0.26 12.42 -0.61
C PHE A 48 1.26 12.22 -0.63
N LEU A 49 1.78 11.15 -0.02
CA LEU A 49 3.20 10.76 -0.08
C LEU A 49 3.55 9.99 -1.36
N LEU A 50 2.55 9.38 -2.02
CA LEU A 50 2.74 8.70 -3.31
C LEU A 50 2.81 9.67 -4.48
N ASP A 51 2.07 10.79 -4.42
CA ASP A 51 2.10 11.85 -5.44
C ASP A 51 3.27 12.82 -5.18
N VAL A 52 4.50 12.31 -5.36
CA VAL A 52 5.76 13.04 -5.15
C VAL A 52 5.84 14.31 -6.00
N GLU A 53 5.28 14.26 -7.22
CA GLU A 53 5.22 15.41 -8.11
C GLU A 53 4.36 16.53 -7.52
N LYS A 54 3.12 16.23 -7.10
CA LYS A 54 2.28 17.22 -6.41
C LYS A 54 2.94 17.70 -5.12
N LEU A 55 3.50 16.78 -4.33
CA LEU A 55 4.03 17.08 -3.01
C LEU A 55 5.20 18.07 -3.06
N PHE A 56 6.13 17.92 -4.02
CA PHE A 56 7.35 18.74 -4.05
C PHE A 56 7.40 19.78 -5.17
N ASN A 57 6.66 19.64 -6.27
CA ASN A 57 6.71 20.58 -7.40
C ASN A 57 5.58 21.61 -7.42
N LYS A 58 4.44 21.34 -6.76
CA LYS A 58 3.31 22.29 -6.66
C LYS A 58 3.30 22.98 -5.30
N PRO A 59 2.67 24.15 -5.07
CA PRO A 59 2.55 24.73 -3.72
C PRO A 59 1.91 23.72 -2.74
N LEU A 60 2.37 23.69 -1.49
CA LEU A 60 1.69 22.91 -0.45
C LEU A 60 0.37 23.60 -0.10
N ASP A 61 -0.71 22.83 -0.10
CA ASP A 61 -2.02 23.27 0.37
C ASP A 61 -2.22 22.86 1.84
N ASN A 62 -3.27 23.40 2.46
CA ASN A 62 -3.65 22.99 3.82
C ASN A 62 -4.07 21.51 3.89
N ASP A 63 -4.44 20.90 2.76
CA ASP A 63 -4.86 19.51 2.72
C ASP A 63 -3.70 18.58 3.08
N ILE A 64 -2.46 18.87 2.66
CA ILE A 64 -1.28 18.09 3.07
C ILE A 64 -1.10 18.10 4.59
N GLN A 65 -1.29 19.25 5.25
CA GLN A 65 -1.18 19.33 6.70
C GLN A 65 -2.27 18.50 7.40
N ILE A 66 -3.50 18.54 6.87
CA ILE A 66 -4.61 17.72 7.35
C ILE A 66 -4.32 16.23 7.13
N SER A 67 -3.77 15.85 5.98
CA SER A 67 -3.37 14.48 5.68
C SER A 67 -2.30 13.98 6.65
N CYS A 68 -1.27 14.77 6.97
CA CYS A 68 -0.23 14.38 7.93
C CYS A 68 -0.82 14.13 9.33
N LYS A 69 -1.67 15.05 9.82
CA LYS A 69 -2.36 14.89 11.13
C LYS A 69 -3.34 13.72 11.14
N THR A 70 -4.01 13.46 10.02
CA THR A 70 -4.94 12.35 9.91
C THR A 70 -4.19 11.03 9.88
N LEU A 71 -3.09 10.96 9.14
CA LEU A 71 -2.23 9.80 9.06
C LEU A 71 -1.63 9.45 10.43
N SER A 72 -1.11 10.44 11.16
CA SER A 72 -0.53 10.21 12.49
C SER A 72 -1.55 9.71 13.51
N ARG A 73 -2.86 9.91 13.33
CA ARG A 73 -3.88 9.28 14.20
C ARG A 73 -3.91 7.76 14.06
N PHE A 74 -3.53 7.22 12.90
CA PHE A 74 -3.44 5.77 12.67
C PHE A 74 -2.09 5.19 13.14
N TYR A 75 -1.04 6.00 13.20
CA TYR A 75 0.34 5.62 13.48
C TYR A 75 0.95 6.50 14.60
N ASN A 76 0.15 6.79 15.64
CA ASN A 76 0.46 7.79 16.66
C ASN A 76 1.62 7.40 17.58
N THR A 77 2.05 6.14 17.55
CA THR A 77 3.22 5.63 18.26
C THR A 77 4.50 5.70 17.42
N ASP A 78 4.36 5.84 16.10
CA ASP A 78 5.48 5.70 15.15
C ASP A 78 6.04 7.08 14.73
N PHE A 79 5.18 8.09 14.57
CA PHE A 79 5.59 9.44 14.19
C PHE A 79 4.54 10.51 14.56
N ASP A 80 4.98 11.76 14.62
CA ASP A 80 4.12 12.92 14.85
C ASP A 80 3.68 13.58 13.53
N GLY A 81 2.39 13.94 13.45
CA GLY A 81 1.79 14.49 12.23
C GLY A 81 2.20 15.93 11.92
N PRO A 82 2.13 16.85 12.90
CA PRO A 82 2.71 18.19 12.77
C PRO A 82 4.20 18.19 12.38
N GLU A 83 5.04 17.38 13.02
CA GLU A 83 6.47 17.25 12.67
C GLU A 83 6.65 16.66 11.26
N LEU A 84 5.88 15.63 10.88
CA LEU A 84 5.88 15.11 9.50
C LEU A 84 5.61 16.23 8.47
N TYR A 85 4.64 17.10 8.73
CA TYR A 85 4.35 18.22 7.84
C TYR A 85 5.51 19.24 7.77
N ALA A 86 6.11 19.56 8.92
CA ALA A 86 7.27 20.44 8.99
C ALA A 86 8.44 19.87 8.18
N GLU A 87 8.76 18.58 8.37
CA GLU A 87 9.80 17.88 7.62
C GLU A 87 9.54 17.88 6.11
N ILE A 88 8.28 17.69 5.67
CA ILE A 88 7.92 17.79 4.24
C ILE A 88 8.21 19.19 3.69
N CYS A 89 7.93 20.24 4.47
CA CYS A 89 8.23 21.62 4.09
C CYS A 89 9.73 21.86 3.97
N ASP A 90 10.51 21.40 4.95
CA ASP A 90 11.96 21.52 4.97
C ASP A 90 12.61 20.74 3.83
N TYR A 91 12.15 19.51 3.59
CA TYR A 91 12.58 18.68 2.48
C TYR A 91 12.32 19.36 1.13
N LYS A 92 11.14 19.95 0.97
CA LYS A 92 10.80 20.72 -0.24
C LYS A 92 11.70 21.94 -0.42
N MET A 93 12.02 22.65 0.65
CA MET A 93 12.95 23.77 0.61
C MET A 93 14.37 23.31 0.26
N LEU A 94 14.81 22.17 0.79
CA LEU A 94 16.09 21.54 0.45
C LEU A 94 16.16 21.19 -1.05
N LEU A 95 15.12 20.57 -1.60
CA LEU A 95 15.04 20.24 -3.03
C LEU A 95 15.03 21.47 -3.94
N ARG A 96 14.56 22.64 -3.47
CA ARG A 96 14.65 23.87 -4.26
C ARG A 96 16.08 24.38 -4.42
N ARG A 97 16.97 24.03 -3.49
CA ARG A 97 18.39 24.43 -3.48
C ARG A 97 19.29 23.45 -4.22
N ARG A 98 18.75 22.31 -4.67
CA ARG A 98 19.48 21.24 -5.37
C ARG A 98 18.87 21.00 -6.74
N GLU A 99 19.61 21.31 -7.80
CA GLU A 99 19.16 21.07 -9.18
C GLU A 99 19.48 19.65 -9.65
N ASP A 100 20.48 19.01 -9.04
CA ASP A 100 20.98 17.67 -9.34
C ASP A 100 20.09 16.54 -8.81
N VAL A 101 19.21 16.84 -7.83
CA VAL A 101 18.37 15.83 -7.18
C VAL A 101 16.88 16.16 -7.33
N ARG A 102 16.17 15.29 -8.05
CA ARG A 102 14.71 15.35 -8.25
C ARG A 102 14.10 13.95 -8.11
N PRO A 103 13.79 13.50 -6.88
CA PRO A 103 13.15 12.21 -6.69
C PRO A 103 11.74 12.24 -7.32
N LYS A 104 11.39 11.14 -8.01
CA LYS A 104 10.11 10.96 -8.70
C LYS A 104 9.21 9.96 -8.00
N THR A 105 9.77 9.14 -7.12
CA THR A 105 9.07 8.04 -6.46
C THR A 105 9.31 8.05 -4.96
N ALA A 106 8.37 7.51 -4.19
CA ALA A 106 8.50 7.42 -2.73
C ALA A 106 9.77 6.67 -2.28
N ILE A 107 10.20 5.66 -3.05
CA ILE A 107 11.45 4.94 -2.78
C ILE A 107 12.69 5.81 -3.03
N GLU A 108 12.70 6.66 -4.06
CA GLU A 108 13.78 7.62 -4.29
C GLU A 108 13.84 8.69 -3.20
N VAL A 109 12.68 9.17 -2.73
CA VAL A 109 12.60 10.09 -1.58
C VAL A 109 13.22 9.45 -0.34
N LEU A 110 12.81 8.22 0.00
CA LEU A 110 13.35 7.49 1.15
C LEU A 110 14.86 7.25 1.01
N THR A 111 15.31 6.84 -0.18
CA THR A 111 16.74 6.61 -0.45
C THR A 111 17.56 7.88 -0.25
N PHE A 112 17.03 9.02 -0.69
CA PHE A 112 17.67 10.31 -0.47
C PHE A 112 17.70 10.71 1.01
N ILE A 113 16.61 10.49 1.76
CA ILE A 113 16.59 10.77 3.21
C ILE A 113 17.67 9.94 3.93
N ILE A 114 17.76 8.64 3.62
CA ILE A 114 18.76 7.74 4.19
C ILE A 114 20.19 8.20 3.84
N SER A 115 20.44 8.63 2.60
CA SER A 115 21.77 9.08 2.21
C SER A 115 22.17 10.44 2.79
N TYR A 116 21.19 11.26 3.18
CA TYR A 116 21.42 12.57 3.77
C TYR A 116 21.77 12.49 5.27
N GLY A 117 21.19 11.53 5.99
CA GLY A 117 21.49 11.24 7.39
C GLY A 117 20.29 10.64 8.13
N GLU A 118 20.57 9.69 9.02
CA GLU A 118 19.55 8.88 9.72
C GLU A 118 18.52 9.71 10.51
N ASP A 119 18.93 10.89 11.04
CA ASP A 119 18.15 11.70 11.99
C ASP A 119 17.59 13.01 11.39
N VAL A 120 17.73 13.26 10.08
CA VAL A 120 17.36 14.57 9.51
C VAL A 120 15.86 14.70 9.24
N PHE A 121 15.21 13.61 8.81
CA PHE A 121 13.77 13.57 8.53
C PHE A 121 13.13 12.29 9.12
N PRO A 122 13.16 12.13 10.45
CA PRO A 122 12.74 10.89 11.10
C PRO A 122 11.27 10.55 10.86
N ASN A 123 10.35 11.52 10.90
CA ASN A 123 8.93 11.25 10.71
C ASN A 123 8.62 10.88 9.25
N MET A 124 9.21 11.58 8.28
CA MET A 124 9.10 11.23 6.86
C MET A 124 9.68 9.87 6.57
N ARG A 125 10.86 9.55 7.14
CA ARG A 125 11.49 8.24 6.97
C ARG A 125 10.57 7.12 7.44
N THR A 126 10.05 7.22 8.66
CA THR A 126 9.13 6.22 9.23
C THR A 126 7.86 6.10 8.38
N ALA A 127 7.24 7.22 8.00
CA ALA A 127 6.03 7.21 7.18
C ALA A 127 6.27 6.55 5.80
N LEU A 128 7.39 6.85 5.14
CA LEU A 128 7.77 6.23 3.86
C LEU A 128 8.10 4.74 4.01
N GLN A 129 8.76 4.34 5.09
CA GLN A 129 9.05 2.93 5.37
C GLN A 129 7.77 2.13 5.58
N ILE A 130 6.82 2.66 6.35
CA ILE A 130 5.50 2.01 6.55
C ILE A 130 4.78 1.89 5.20
N LEU A 131 4.68 2.98 4.43
CA LEU A 131 4.08 3.01 3.10
C LEU A 131 4.67 1.92 2.19
N LEU A 132 5.99 1.88 2.07
CA LEU A 132 6.68 0.97 1.16
C LEU A 132 6.58 -0.49 1.64
N THR A 133 6.61 -0.73 2.95
CA THR A 133 6.43 -2.07 3.53
C THR A 133 5.03 -2.62 3.27
N ILE A 134 3.99 -1.81 3.45
CA ILE A 134 2.61 -2.21 3.13
C ILE A 134 2.47 -2.43 1.62
N SER A 135 3.03 -1.54 0.79
CA SER A 135 3.02 -1.67 -0.67
C SER A 135 3.65 -2.98 -1.14
N VAL A 136 4.82 -3.34 -0.59
CA VAL A 136 5.50 -4.61 -0.88
C VAL A 136 4.69 -5.80 -0.39
N SER A 137 4.04 -5.71 0.77
CA SER A 137 3.19 -6.79 1.31
C SER A 137 1.95 -7.04 0.45
N ILE A 138 1.35 -5.99 -0.13
CA ILE A 138 0.26 -6.12 -1.10
C ILE A 138 0.78 -6.78 -2.39
N LYS A 139 1.99 -6.44 -2.82
CA LYS A 139 2.65 -7.06 -3.98
C LYS A 139 3.04 -8.53 -3.73
N SER A 140 3.53 -8.89 -2.55
CA SER A 140 4.08 -10.22 -2.25
C SER A 140 3.01 -11.31 -2.12
N LEU A 141 1.77 -10.97 -1.75
CA LEU A 141 0.63 -11.88 -1.88
C LEU A 141 0.49 -12.46 -3.29
N VAL A 142 0.95 -11.74 -4.32
CA VAL A 142 0.96 -12.19 -5.71
C VAL A 142 2.06 -13.22 -5.99
N ALA A 143 3.20 -13.16 -5.30
CA ALA A 143 4.31 -14.09 -5.51
C ALA A 143 4.02 -15.46 -4.87
N ASN A 144 3.45 -15.49 -3.67
CA ASN A 144 3.13 -16.74 -2.97
C ASN A 144 1.94 -17.48 -3.61
N ALA A 145 0.99 -16.76 -4.22
CA ALA A 145 -0.07 -17.39 -5.01
C ALA A 145 0.44 -18.07 -6.30
N ARG A 146 1.65 -17.76 -6.76
CA ARG A 146 2.30 -18.40 -7.91
C ARG A 146 3.15 -19.62 -7.54
N SER A 147 3.51 -19.81 -6.26
CA SER A 147 4.29 -20.96 -5.80
C SER A 147 3.44 -22.08 -5.20
N ALA A 148 2.12 -21.90 -5.12
CA ALA A 148 1.18 -22.88 -4.59
C ALA A 148 0.45 -23.69 -5.68
N ASN A 149 0.80 -23.48 -6.96
CA ASN A 149 0.33 -24.26 -8.11
C ASN A 149 1.50 -24.99 -8.77
#